data_AF-A0A7W1CUC2-F1
#
_entry.id   AF-A0A7W1CUC2-F1
#
_cell.length_a   1.000
_cell.length_b   1.000
_cell.length_c   1.000
_cell.angle_alpha   90.00
_cell.angle_beta   90.00
_cell.angle_gamma   90.00
#
_symmetry.space_group_name_H-M   'P 1'
#
loop_
_entity.id
_entity.type
_entity.pdbx_description
1 polymer ?
#
loop_
_entity_poly.entity_id
_entity_poly.type
_entity_poly.pdbx_seq_one_letter_code
_entity_poly.pdbx_strand_id
1 'polypeptide(L)'
;MCNRLDVITTGYVLAKERGQDEIEVVWPVNVEMPASFHHLFSRLPGGRVTEGNIDPGLLRNYYAATASLPEDYRTSEFYCEMLGRLVTNLHPEVQREVEAFAEENFGDRPAELGPIGVHVRRLDPFSVVQALYPHAPATDLQFRRSERGMPLCEFAQPLRYYEAAMKSCPPESRFFISTDSEEAFRWLQARFGGRVFRRQTLLDNRTSIAGVREGLVDLLLLSRCNALIGTARSSFSRTAALAGKRPLLMMTTFPSIPAEWPSFNSWRWYWAYRHFFVESTFWRRWLFYVVRPRVRRIPNIPRRCRRSLRSFTSRRSVTAVPGAGTNAP
;
A
#
# COMPACT_ATOMS: atom_id res chain seq x y z
N MET A 1 -2.02 12.80 13.35
CA MET A 1 -0.80 13.23 12.61
C MET A 1 -0.99 13.36 11.10
N CYS A 2 -1.12 12.27 10.32
CA CYS A 2 -1.06 12.34 8.84
C CYS A 2 -2.07 13.29 8.20
N ASN A 3 -3.29 13.38 8.73
CA ASN A 3 -4.28 14.34 8.25
C ASN A 3 -3.83 15.80 8.42
N ARG A 4 -3.03 16.11 9.45
CA ARG A 4 -2.47 17.46 9.65
C ARG A 4 -1.35 17.76 8.68
N LEU A 5 -0.49 16.77 8.40
CA LEU A 5 0.48 16.90 7.32
C LEU A 5 -0.26 17.23 6.03
N ASP A 6 -1.26 16.41 5.66
CA ASP A 6 -2.09 16.61 4.46
C ASP A 6 -2.70 18.01 4.39
N VAL A 7 -3.26 18.54 5.49
CA VAL A 7 -3.81 19.91 5.53
C VAL A 7 -2.73 20.96 5.27
N ILE A 8 -1.56 20.85 5.91
CA ILE A 8 -0.47 21.81 5.70
C ILE A 8 0.03 21.74 4.25
N THR A 9 0.25 20.55 3.71
CA THR A 9 0.69 20.38 2.33
C THR A 9 -0.33 20.91 1.34
N THR A 10 -1.61 20.65 1.58
CA THR A 10 -2.70 21.11 0.71
C THR A 10 -2.84 22.64 0.76
N GLY A 11 -2.69 23.23 1.95
CA GLY A 11 -2.65 24.69 2.10
C GLY A 11 -1.51 25.32 1.30
N TYR A 12 -0.34 24.68 1.27
CA TYR A 12 0.79 25.13 0.46
C TYR A 12 0.52 25.00 -1.05
N VAL A 13 -0.14 23.93 -1.51
CA VAL A 13 -0.58 23.82 -2.92
C VAL A 13 -1.48 25.00 -3.29
N LEU A 14 -2.51 25.27 -2.49
CA LEU A 14 -3.44 26.38 -2.72
C LEU A 14 -2.75 27.75 -2.71
N ALA A 15 -1.76 27.93 -1.83
CA ALA A 15 -0.96 29.16 -1.78
C ALA A 15 -0.15 29.34 -3.07
N LYS A 16 0.51 28.27 -3.54
CA LYS A 16 1.28 28.28 -4.78
C LYS A 16 0.44 28.55 -6.01
N GLU A 17 -0.75 27.97 -6.10
CA GLU A 17 -1.71 28.27 -7.18
C GLU A 17 -2.12 29.76 -7.21
N ARG A 18 -2.00 30.47 -6.09
CA ARG A 18 -2.28 31.91 -5.96
C ARG A 18 -1.02 32.78 -6.06
N GLY A 19 0.13 32.21 -6.39
CA GLY A 19 1.41 32.93 -6.45
C GLY A 19 1.96 33.34 -5.09
N GLN A 20 1.56 32.65 -4.01
CA GLN A 20 2.06 32.88 -2.66
C GLN A 20 3.15 31.87 -2.30
N ASP A 21 4.21 32.35 -1.63
CA ASP A 21 5.34 31.53 -1.18
C ASP A 21 5.26 31.13 0.30
N GLU A 22 4.38 31.78 1.05
CA GLU A 22 4.21 31.56 2.49
C GLU A 22 2.79 31.13 2.84
N ILE A 23 2.67 30.30 3.88
CA ILE A 23 1.40 29.92 4.50
C ILE A 23 1.37 30.25 6.00
N GLU A 24 0.18 30.53 6.50
CA GLU A 24 -0.09 30.60 7.93
C GLU A 24 -0.93 29.40 8.35
N VAL A 25 -0.47 28.68 9.37
CA VAL A 25 -1.11 27.46 9.84
C VAL A 25 -1.61 27.67 11.27
N VAL A 26 -2.90 27.48 11.49
CA VAL A 26 -3.47 27.35 12.84
C VAL A 26 -3.37 25.88 13.26
N TRP A 27 -2.59 25.61 14.30
CA TRP A 27 -2.35 24.27 14.83
C TRP A 27 -3.15 24.06 16.14
N PRO A 28 -4.32 23.40 16.10
CA PRO A 28 -5.09 23.17 17.31
C PRO A 28 -4.43 22.12 18.19
N VAL A 29 -4.23 22.41 19.48
CA VAL A 29 -3.79 21.42 20.47
C VAL A 29 -5.04 20.95 21.22
N ASN A 30 -5.36 19.66 21.15
CA ASN A 30 -6.57 19.10 21.74
C ASN A 30 -6.36 17.65 22.19
N VAL A 31 -7.40 17.00 22.72
CA VAL A 31 -7.29 15.62 23.22
C VAL A 31 -6.84 14.62 22.16
N GLU A 32 -7.25 14.77 20.90
CA GLU A 32 -6.83 13.86 19.82
C GLU A 32 -5.41 14.11 19.32
N MET A 33 -4.90 15.32 19.57
CA MET A 33 -3.56 15.74 19.19
C MET A 33 -3.01 16.70 20.25
N PRO A 34 -2.48 16.15 21.36
CA PRO A 34 -1.94 16.95 22.46
C PRO A 34 -0.57 17.56 22.15
N ALA A 35 0.08 17.12 21.05
CA ALA A 35 1.39 17.61 20.67
C ALA A 35 1.28 18.99 20.00
N SER A 36 1.97 19.97 20.57
CA SER A 36 2.32 21.24 19.94
C SER A 36 3.05 20.98 18.61
N PHE A 37 3.06 21.95 17.70
CA PHE A 37 3.79 21.83 16.45
C PHE A 37 5.29 21.64 16.72
N HIS A 38 5.80 22.39 17.70
CA HIS A 38 7.21 22.39 18.06
C HIS A 38 7.67 21.14 18.84
N HIS A 39 6.76 20.29 19.32
CA HIS A 39 7.13 18.96 19.81
C HIS A 39 7.55 18.00 18.70
N LEU A 40 7.27 18.34 17.43
CA LEU A 40 7.34 17.44 16.29
C LEU A 40 8.25 17.99 15.18
N PHE A 41 8.19 19.30 14.94
CA PHE A 41 8.90 20.00 13.89
C PHE A 41 9.66 21.19 14.46
N SER A 42 10.80 21.54 13.87
CA SER A 42 11.60 22.67 14.34
C SER A 42 10.94 24.01 13.99
N ARG A 43 10.39 24.12 12.78
CA ARG A 43 9.70 25.31 12.23
C ARG A 43 8.72 24.92 11.12
N LEU A 44 7.90 25.84 10.65
CA LEU A 44 7.14 25.63 9.41
C LEU A 44 7.97 26.13 8.22
N PRO A 45 8.34 25.27 7.26
CA PRO A 45 9.03 25.71 6.06
C PRO A 45 8.11 26.57 5.20
N GLY A 46 8.51 27.80 4.88
CA GLY A 46 7.70 28.71 4.07
C GLY A 46 6.43 29.16 4.79
N GLY A 47 6.52 29.55 6.06
CA GLY A 47 5.36 30.03 6.78
C GLY A 47 5.53 30.21 8.28
N ARG A 48 4.41 30.47 8.95
CA ARG A 48 4.30 30.55 10.42
C ARG A 48 3.20 29.64 10.95
N VAL A 49 3.38 29.19 12.20
CA VAL A 49 2.38 28.40 12.93
C VAL A 49 1.91 29.19 14.14
N THR A 50 0.60 29.22 14.33
CA THR A 50 -0.04 29.74 15.54
C THR A 50 -0.79 28.59 16.20
N GLU A 51 -0.52 28.35 17.47
CA GLU A 51 -1.26 27.34 18.23
C GLU A 51 -2.55 27.94 18.78
N GLY A 52 -3.67 27.26 18.55
CA GLY A 52 -4.95 27.78 18.99
C GLY A 52 -6.14 27.13 18.32
N ASN A 53 -7.34 27.63 18.67
CA ASN A 53 -8.58 27.13 18.10
C ASN A 53 -8.73 27.56 16.63
N ILE A 54 -9.23 26.64 15.81
CA ILE A 54 -9.53 26.94 14.42
C ILE A 54 -10.83 27.74 14.36
N ASP A 55 -10.79 28.90 13.71
CA ASP A 55 -11.99 29.67 13.38
C ASP A 55 -12.91 28.85 12.43
N PRO A 56 -14.21 28.69 12.74
CA PRO A 56 -15.13 27.94 11.88
C PRO A 56 -15.26 28.51 10.46
N GLY A 57 -15.08 29.81 10.27
CA GLY A 57 -15.06 30.46 8.95
C GLY A 57 -13.83 30.04 8.14
N LEU A 58 -12.65 30.05 8.76
CA LEU A 58 -11.41 29.55 8.17
C LEU A 58 -11.54 28.09 7.72
N LEU A 59 -12.16 27.23 8.55
CA LEU A 59 -12.38 25.83 8.21
C LEU A 59 -13.28 25.67 6.98
N ARG A 60 -14.37 26.43 6.88
CA ARG A 60 -15.25 26.42 5.70
C ARG A 60 -14.52 26.88 4.44
N ASN A 61 -13.73 27.95 4.55
CA ASN A 61 -12.94 28.47 3.43
C ASN A 61 -11.91 27.45 2.95
N TYR A 62 -11.25 26.75 3.88
CA TYR A 62 -10.33 25.67 3.53
C TYR A 62 -11.05 24.57 2.74
N TYR A 63 -12.16 24.03 3.24
CA TYR A 63 -12.87 22.97 2.53
C TYR A 63 -13.37 23.40 1.16
N ALA A 64 -13.93 24.62 1.05
CA ALA A 64 -14.36 25.17 -0.23
C ALA A 64 -13.21 25.29 -1.24
N ALA A 65 -12.04 25.77 -0.80
CA ALA A 65 -10.86 25.87 -1.64
C ALA A 65 -10.30 24.49 -2.04
N THR A 66 -10.32 23.51 -1.14
CA THR A 66 -9.85 22.15 -1.48
C THR A 66 -10.78 21.40 -2.43
N ALA A 67 -12.07 21.75 -2.46
CA ALA A 67 -13.04 21.12 -3.34
C ALA A 67 -12.80 21.43 -4.82
N SER A 68 -12.09 22.53 -5.14
CA SER A 68 -11.71 22.88 -6.51
C SER A 68 -10.40 22.25 -6.97
N LEU A 69 -9.66 21.56 -6.08
CA LEU A 69 -8.40 20.93 -6.45
C LEU A 69 -8.63 19.67 -7.32
N PRO A 70 -7.75 19.41 -8.31
CA PRO A 70 -7.78 18.17 -9.09
C PRO A 70 -7.69 16.92 -8.21
N GLU A 71 -8.28 15.78 -8.62
CA GLU A 71 -8.28 14.55 -7.82
C GLU A 71 -6.87 14.06 -7.45
N ASP A 72 -5.90 14.33 -8.32
CA ASP A 72 -4.50 13.94 -8.21
C ASP A 72 -3.59 15.03 -7.60
N TYR A 73 -4.14 16.10 -7.00
CA TYR A 73 -3.32 17.19 -6.43
C TYR A 73 -2.27 16.70 -5.41
N ARG A 74 -2.51 15.56 -4.75
CA ARG A 74 -1.58 14.96 -3.77
C ARG A 74 -0.34 14.33 -4.40
N THR A 75 -0.28 14.24 -5.72
CA THR A 75 0.92 13.87 -6.48
C THR A 75 1.52 15.07 -7.23
N SER A 76 1.00 16.28 -7.01
CA SER A 76 1.59 17.50 -7.56
C SER A 76 2.99 17.77 -7.01
N GLU A 77 3.77 18.52 -7.77
CA GLU A 77 5.11 18.97 -7.37
C GLU A 77 5.06 19.74 -6.04
N PHE A 78 4.14 20.70 -5.90
CA PHE A 78 4.01 21.51 -4.68
C PHE A 78 3.62 20.69 -3.46
N TYR A 79 2.77 19.68 -3.61
CA TYR A 79 2.45 18.77 -2.50
C TYR A 79 3.70 17.99 -2.08
N CYS A 80 4.41 17.40 -3.03
CA CYS A 80 5.61 16.62 -2.72
C CYS A 80 6.74 17.48 -2.14
N GLU A 81 6.87 18.72 -2.63
CA GLU A 81 7.81 19.71 -2.13
C GLU A 81 7.56 20.03 -0.65
N MET A 82 6.34 20.44 -0.30
CA MET A 82 6.04 20.82 1.08
C MET A 82 6.09 19.62 2.03
N LEU A 83 5.63 18.43 1.59
CA LEU A 83 5.75 17.23 2.40
C LEU A 83 7.22 16.91 2.66
N GLY A 84 8.07 16.99 1.64
CA GLY A 84 9.52 16.84 1.75
C GLY A 84 10.13 17.82 2.75
N ARG A 85 9.80 19.10 2.63
CA ARG A 85 10.28 20.14 3.56
C ARG A 85 9.87 19.84 5.01
N LEU A 86 8.62 19.44 5.25
CA LEU A 86 8.12 19.08 6.58
C LEU A 86 8.87 17.90 7.18
N VAL A 87 9.04 16.80 6.43
CA VAL A 87 9.69 15.58 6.94
C VAL A 87 11.21 15.72 7.10
N THR A 88 11.82 16.76 6.53
CA THR A 88 13.22 17.13 6.78
C THR A 88 13.41 18.14 7.90
N ASN A 89 12.36 18.86 8.31
CA ASN A 89 12.44 19.92 9.29
C ASN A 89 11.86 19.48 10.65
N LEU A 90 12.34 18.32 11.11
CA LEU A 90 11.88 17.65 12.32
C LEU A 90 12.43 18.33 13.57
N HIS A 91 11.76 18.11 14.71
CA HIS A 91 12.34 18.43 16.01
C HIS A 91 13.59 17.57 16.25
N PRO A 92 14.68 18.08 16.85
CA PRO A 92 15.95 17.36 16.98
C PRO A 92 15.84 15.99 17.66
N GLU A 93 14.96 15.85 18.65
CA GLU A 93 14.72 14.56 19.31
C GLU A 93 14.08 13.52 18.37
N VAL A 94 13.12 13.95 17.54
CA VAL A 94 12.46 13.08 16.56
C VAL A 94 13.46 12.63 15.52
N GLN A 95 14.27 13.57 15.01
CA GLN A 95 15.33 13.28 14.05
C GLN A 95 16.32 12.25 14.61
N ARG A 96 16.83 12.48 15.82
CA ARG A 96 17.77 11.59 16.49
C ARG A 96 17.21 10.18 16.67
N GLU A 97 15.94 10.05 17.05
CA GLU A 97 15.30 8.74 17.23
C GLU A 97 15.17 7.98 15.91
N VAL A 98 14.76 8.66 14.83
CA VAL A 98 14.65 8.06 13.49
C VAL A 98 16.03 7.64 12.97
N GLU A 99 17.05 8.48 13.15
CA GLU A 99 18.42 8.20 12.73
C GLU A 99 19.02 7.02 13.50
N ALA A 100 18.96 7.04 14.83
CA ALA A 100 19.48 5.97 15.67
C ALA A 100 18.86 4.61 15.32
N PHE A 101 17.53 4.56 15.15
CA PHE A 101 16.87 3.31 14.76
C PHE A 101 17.25 2.86 13.35
N ALA A 102 17.33 3.79 12.39
CA ALA A 102 17.68 3.46 11.01
C ALA A 102 19.13 2.97 10.89
N GLU A 103 20.09 3.61 11.58
CA GLU A 103 21.49 3.18 11.61
C GLU A 103 21.62 1.76 12.16
N GLU A 104 20.98 1.48 13.29
CA GLU A 104 21.03 0.16 13.93
C GLU A 104 20.33 -0.93 13.08
N ASN A 105 19.17 -0.62 12.52
CA ASN A 105 18.28 -1.65 11.98
C ASN A 105 18.26 -1.74 10.46
N PHE A 106 18.49 -0.63 9.74
CA PHE A 106 18.44 -0.60 8.28
C PHE A 106 19.85 -0.81 7.70
N GLY A 107 20.88 -0.31 8.40
CA GLY A 107 22.31 -0.52 8.13
C GLY A 107 22.81 0.19 6.86
N ASP A 108 24.13 0.14 6.62
CA ASP A 108 24.82 0.68 5.42
C ASP A 108 24.63 -0.19 4.17
N ARG A 109 23.48 -0.86 4.08
CA ARG A 109 23.20 -1.73 2.94
C ARG A 109 22.99 -0.89 1.68
N PRO A 110 23.36 -1.42 0.50
CA PRO A 110 22.95 -0.81 -0.75
C PRO A 110 21.45 -0.48 -0.70
N ALA A 111 21.05 0.68 -1.20
CA ALA A 111 19.68 1.18 -1.13
C ALA A 111 18.64 0.21 -1.70
N GLU A 112 19.06 -0.82 -2.45
CA GLU A 112 18.24 -1.89 -3.04
C GLU A 112 17.92 -3.04 -2.07
N LEU A 113 18.69 -3.17 -0.97
CA LEU A 113 18.58 -4.24 0.04
C LEU A 113 18.04 -3.76 1.39
N GLY A 114 17.53 -2.52 1.45
CA GLY A 114 16.86 -1.99 2.63
C GLY A 114 15.53 -2.72 2.91
N PRO A 115 14.97 -2.53 4.12
CA PRO A 115 13.77 -3.24 4.54
C PRO A 115 12.55 -2.85 3.71
N ILE A 116 11.59 -3.76 3.63
CA ILE A 116 10.24 -3.50 3.14
C ILE A 116 9.41 -3.05 4.34
N GLY A 117 8.77 -1.89 4.24
CA GLY A 117 7.91 -1.39 5.29
C GLY A 117 6.52 -2.02 5.19
N VAL A 118 5.98 -2.48 6.31
CA VAL A 118 4.63 -3.06 6.38
C VAL A 118 3.85 -2.30 7.42
N HIS A 119 2.81 -1.59 6.97
CA HIS A 119 1.89 -0.90 7.85
C HIS A 119 0.60 -1.70 8.00
N VAL A 120 0.34 -2.17 9.22
CA VAL A 120 -0.86 -2.94 9.57
C VAL A 120 -1.68 -2.17 10.59
N ARG A 121 -2.88 -1.72 10.20
CA ARG A 121 -3.81 -1.01 11.07
C ARG A 121 -4.78 -1.98 11.78
N ARG A 122 -5.01 -1.78 13.08
CA ARG A 122 -5.93 -2.58 13.92
C ARG A 122 -7.38 -2.70 13.41
N LEU A 123 -7.93 -1.79 12.60
CA LEU A 123 -9.40 -1.67 12.45
C LEU A 123 -10.01 -1.69 11.02
N ASP A 124 -9.24 -1.87 9.95
CA ASP A 124 -9.81 -1.71 8.59
C ASP A 124 -10.44 -2.92 7.88
N PRO A 125 -10.21 -4.18 8.24
CA PRO A 125 -10.76 -5.26 7.41
C PRO A 125 -12.24 -5.56 7.70
N PHE A 126 -12.68 -5.34 8.94
CA PHE A 126 -14.07 -5.56 9.33
C PHE A 126 -15.00 -4.52 8.69
N SER A 127 -14.58 -3.25 8.69
CA SER A 127 -15.35 -2.13 8.14
C SER A 127 -15.44 -2.17 6.61
N VAL A 128 -14.38 -2.61 5.91
CA VAL A 128 -14.41 -2.74 4.44
C VAL A 128 -15.32 -3.89 4.00
N VAL A 129 -15.25 -5.04 4.66
CA VAL A 129 -16.08 -6.20 4.28
C VAL A 129 -17.54 -5.98 4.65
N GLN A 130 -17.83 -5.35 5.79
CA GLN A 130 -19.20 -5.01 6.18
C GLN A 130 -19.80 -3.87 5.35
N ALA A 131 -18.98 -2.92 4.87
CA ALA A 131 -19.43 -1.88 3.94
C ALA A 131 -19.70 -2.43 2.53
N LEU A 132 -18.95 -3.45 2.07
CA LEU A 132 -19.16 -4.10 0.78
C LEU A 132 -20.29 -5.14 0.81
N TYR A 133 -20.56 -5.72 1.98
CA TYR A 133 -21.60 -6.74 2.17
C TYR A 133 -22.46 -6.46 3.42
N PRO A 134 -23.29 -5.39 3.42
CA PRO A 134 -24.07 -4.97 4.58
C PRO A 134 -25.15 -5.98 5.01
N HIS A 135 -25.48 -6.93 4.15
CA HIS A 135 -26.48 -7.98 4.41
C HIS A 135 -25.87 -9.38 4.61
N ALA A 136 -24.55 -9.53 4.57
CA ALA A 136 -23.95 -10.81 4.88
C ALA A 136 -24.19 -11.12 6.38
N PRO A 137 -24.83 -12.24 6.72
CA PRO A 137 -25.00 -12.61 8.12
C PRO A 137 -23.61 -12.75 8.75
N ALA A 138 -23.42 -12.21 9.96
CA ALA A 138 -22.13 -12.18 10.67
C ALA A 138 -21.45 -13.57 10.80
N THR A 139 -22.20 -14.64 10.54
CA THR A 139 -21.77 -16.04 10.48
C THR A 139 -21.01 -16.44 9.20
N ASP A 140 -21.28 -15.82 8.04
CA ASP A 140 -20.55 -16.14 6.79
C ASP A 140 -19.21 -15.38 6.65
N LEU A 141 -18.98 -14.36 7.48
CA LEU A 141 -17.67 -13.70 7.57
C LEU A 141 -16.68 -14.45 8.48
N GLN A 142 -17.14 -15.51 9.16
CA GLN A 142 -16.33 -16.40 10.01
C GLN A 142 -15.78 -17.62 9.25
N PHE A 143 -15.52 -17.54 7.94
CA PHE A 143 -15.03 -18.71 7.22
C PHE A 143 -13.61 -19.10 7.67
N ARG A 144 -13.56 -20.11 8.55
CA ARG A 144 -12.42 -20.79 9.21
C ARG A 144 -12.07 -20.32 10.63
N ARG A 145 -13.05 -20.44 11.53
CA ARG A 145 -12.86 -20.72 12.98
C ARG A 145 -12.18 -22.10 13.30
N SER A 146 -11.53 -22.75 12.33
CA SER A 146 -11.12 -24.17 12.45
C SER A 146 -9.63 -24.41 12.76
N GLU A 147 -8.81 -23.39 13.01
CA GLU A 147 -7.46 -23.60 13.57
C GLU A 147 -7.55 -23.83 15.09
N ARG A 148 -8.03 -25.02 15.47
CA ARG A 148 -8.07 -25.46 16.87
C ARG A 148 -6.64 -25.46 17.45
N GLY A 149 -6.40 -24.60 18.44
CA GLY A 149 -5.20 -24.62 19.27
C GLY A 149 -4.29 -23.38 19.18
N MET A 150 -4.56 -22.41 18.30
CA MET A 150 -3.86 -21.12 18.31
C MET A 150 -4.77 -20.02 18.88
N PRO A 151 -4.25 -19.06 19.67
CA PRO A 151 -5.02 -17.88 20.03
C PRO A 151 -5.47 -17.16 18.75
N LEU A 152 -6.78 -17.07 18.57
CA LEU A 152 -7.41 -16.45 17.40
C LEU A 152 -7.17 -14.93 17.49
N CYS A 153 -6.19 -14.43 16.74
CA CYS A 153 -6.13 -13.00 16.41
C CYS A 153 -7.39 -12.68 15.60
N GLU A 154 -8.22 -11.74 16.09
CA GLU A 154 -9.45 -11.28 15.43
C GLU A 154 -9.18 -10.80 13.99
N PHE A 155 -7.93 -10.44 13.70
CA PHE A 155 -7.42 -9.94 12.42
C PHE A 155 -6.70 -10.99 11.56
N ALA A 156 -6.81 -12.29 11.87
CA ALA A 156 -6.05 -13.33 11.20
C ALA A 156 -6.27 -13.42 9.68
N GLN A 157 -7.50 -13.23 9.19
CA GLN A 157 -7.77 -13.23 7.75
C GLN A 157 -7.11 -12.05 7.01
N PRO A 158 -7.21 -10.81 7.53
CA PRO A 158 -6.48 -9.66 7.00
C PRO A 158 -4.97 -9.84 6.99
N LEU A 159 -4.41 -10.41 8.06
CA LEU A 159 -2.98 -10.68 8.19
C LEU A 159 -2.46 -11.67 7.16
N ARG A 160 -3.31 -12.60 6.68
CA ARG A 160 -2.95 -13.51 5.58
C ARG A 160 -2.64 -12.79 4.28
N TYR A 161 -3.22 -11.61 4.02
CA TYR A 161 -2.87 -10.81 2.84
C TYR A 161 -1.46 -10.22 2.95
N TYR A 162 -1.12 -9.68 4.13
CA TYR A 162 0.24 -9.22 4.41
C TYR A 162 1.23 -10.38 4.33
N GLU A 163 0.90 -11.56 4.89
CA GLU A 163 1.73 -12.76 4.74
C GLU A 163 1.93 -13.15 3.29
N ALA A 164 0.88 -13.16 2.46
CA ALA A 164 0.98 -13.49 1.05
C ALA A 164 1.87 -12.49 0.30
N ALA A 165 1.70 -11.18 0.55
CA ALA A 165 2.52 -10.13 -0.04
C ALA A 165 3.99 -10.27 0.40
N MET A 166 4.25 -10.45 1.70
CA MET A 166 5.61 -10.64 2.23
C MET A 166 6.27 -11.94 1.73
N LYS A 167 5.51 -13.02 1.54
CA LYS A 167 6.03 -14.28 0.95
C LYS A 167 6.42 -14.14 -0.51
N SER A 168 5.90 -13.13 -1.21
CA SER A 168 6.21 -12.89 -2.61
C SER A 168 7.45 -12.03 -2.84
N CYS A 169 7.89 -11.34 -1.78
CA CYS A 169 9.18 -10.68 -1.74
C CYS A 169 10.33 -11.70 -1.77
N PRO A 170 11.55 -11.28 -2.13
CA PRO A 170 12.73 -12.12 -2.01
C PRO A 170 12.89 -12.77 -0.62
N PRO A 171 13.38 -14.03 -0.51
CA PRO A 171 13.47 -14.74 0.76
C PRO A 171 14.31 -14.03 1.84
N GLU A 172 15.31 -13.28 1.41
CA GLU A 172 16.22 -12.48 2.23
C GLU A 172 15.66 -11.12 2.65
N SER A 173 14.48 -10.74 2.13
CA SER A 173 13.85 -9.47 2.49
C SER A 173 13.57 -9.41 3.99
N ARG A 174 13.91 -8.26 4.58
CA ARG A 174 13.57 -7.90 5.96
C ARG A 174 12.38 -6.96 5.95
N PHE A 175 11.58 -7.03 7.00
CA PHE A 175 10.30 -6.34 7.10
C PHE A 175 10.26 -5.49 8.36
N PHE A 176 10.18 -4.18 8.18
CA PHE A 176 9.90 -3.25 9.26
C PHE A 176 8.39 -3.16 9.43
N ILE A 177 7.87 -3.59 10.59
CA ILE A 177 6.43 -3.60 10.86
C ILE A 177 6.08 -2.39 11.71
N SER A 178 5.22 -1.52 11.17
CA SER A 178 4.52 -0.49 11.95
C SER A 178 3.07 -0.93 12.15
N THR A 179 2.69 -1.14 13.40
CA THR A 179 1.34 -1.56 13.77
C THR A 179 1.01 -1.15 15.19
N ASP A 180 -0.25 -0.80 15.41
CA ASP A 180 -0.82 -0.62 16.75
C ASP A 180 -1.33 -1.94 17.34
N SER A 181 -1.16 -3.08 16.67
CA SER A 181 -1.61 -4.39 17.15
C SER A 181 -0.43 -5.28 17.52
N GLU A 182 -0.24 -5.50 18.82
CA GLU A 182 0.74 -6.46 19.35
C GLU A 182 0.51 -7.86 18.78
N GLU A 183 -0.75 -8.26 18.66
CA GLU A 183 -1.14 -9.55 18.10
C GLU A 183 -0.76 -9.67 16.62
N ALA A 184 -0.97 -8.61 15.83
CA ALA A 184 -0.56 -8.58 14.43
C ALA A 184 0.96 -8.72 14.27
N PHE A 185 1.72 -8.01 15.09
CA PHE A 185 3.17 -8.13 15.09
C PHE A 185 3.61 -9.55 15.44
N ARG A 186 3.12 -10.12 16.55
CA ARG A 186 3.45 -11.49 16.98
C ARG A 186 3.08 -12.52 15.92
N TRP A 187 1.93 -12.35 15.27
CA TRP A 187 1.48 -13.24 14.20
C TRP A 187 2.43 -13.25 13.00
N LEU A 188 2.93 -12.07 12.61
CA LEU A 188 3.90 -11.92 11.52
C LEU A 188 5.28 -12.43 11.95
N GLN A 189 5.70 -12.11 13.17
CA GLN A 189 6.97 -12.55 13.72
C GLN A 189 7.04 -14.09 13.81
N ALA A 190 5.97 -14.76 14.23
CA ALA A 190 5.90 -16.22 14.28
C ALA A 190 6.07 -16.90 12.90
N ARG A 191 5.75 -16.21 11.80
CA ARG A 191 5.82 -16.73 10.43
C ARG A 191 7.09 -16.36 9.68
N PHE A 192 7.64 -15.18 9.96
CA PHE A 192 8.79 -14.64 9.24
C PHE A 192 10.08 -14.63 10.07
N GLY A 193 10.00 -14.95 11.37
CA GLY A 193 11.13 -15.06 12.28
C GLY A 193 11.93 -13.77 12.38
N GLY A 194 13.26 -13.88 12.42
CA GLY A 194 14.19 -12.74 12.50
C GLY A 194 14.18 -11.79 11.30
N ARG A 195 13.37 -12.06 10.26
CA ARG A 195 13.16 -11.11 9.16
C ARG A 195 12.20 -9.99 9.52
N VAL A 196 11.35 -10.19 10.52
CA VAL A 196 10.38 -9.20 10.99
C VAL A 196 10.93 -8.49 12.23
N PHE A 197 10.91 -7.16 12.19
CA PHE A 197 11.33 -6.31 13.30
C PHE A 197 10.45 -5.06 13.38
N ARG A 198 10.42 -4.42 14.53
CA ARG A 198 9.67 -3.19 14.79
C ARG A 198 10.44 -2.31 15.77
N ARG A 199 10.10 -1.04 15.82
CA ARG A 199 10.48 -0.17 16.94
C ARG A 199 9.69 -0.59 18.18
N GLN A 200 10.32 -0.62 19.34
CA GLN A 200 9.60 -0.79 20.59
C GLN A 200 8.82 0.49 20.88
N THR A 201 7.52 0.36 21.12
CA THR A 201 6.63 1.50 21.39
C THR A 201 5.98 1.35 22.75
N LEU A 202 5.73 2.48 23.42
CA LEU A 202 4.93 2.52 24.63
C LEU A 202 3.46 2.38 24.21
N LEU A 203 2.99 1.13 24.16
CA LEU A 203 1.78 0.64 23.49
C LEU A 203 0.42 1.31 23.80
N ASP A 204 0.33 2.40 24.57
CA ASP A 204 -0.93 2.71 25.26
C ASP A 204 -1.54 4.10 25.05
N ASN A 205 -0.95 5.05 24.29
CA ASN A 205 -1.74 6.26 24.04
C ASN A 205 -1.46 7.11 22.80
N ARG A 206 -2.30 6.94 21.76
CA ARG A 206 -2.38 7.84 20.57
C ARG A 206 -2.76 9.28 20.92
N THR A 207 -3.33 9.52 22.10
CA THR A 207 -3.72 10.83 22.62
C THR A 207 -2.72 11.38 23.63
N SER A 208 -1.49 10.83 23.68
CA SER A 208 -0.37 11.40 24.41
C SER A 208 0.63 12.06 23.45
N ILE A 209 1.41 13.02 23.96
CA ILE A 209 2.50 13.65 23.18
C ILE A 209 3.50 12.57 22.72
N ALA A 210 3.84 11.64 23.60
CA ALA A 210 4.71 10.51 23.29
C ALA A 210 4.15 9.64 22.17
N GLY A 211 2.90 9.19 22.25
CA GLY A 211 2.30 8.34 21.21
C GLY A 211 2.12 9.06 19.87
N VAL A 212 1.86 10.38 19.86
CA VAL A 212 1.86 11.17 18.63
C VAL A 212 3.26 11.24 18.01
N ARG A 213 4.29 11.44 18.83
CA ARG A 213 5.70 11.44 18.40
C ARG A 213 6.10 10.08 17.85
N GLU A 214 5.78 9.01 18.56
CA GLU A 214 6.02 7.62 18.15
C GLU A 214 5.38 7.33 16.78
N GLY A 215 4.14 7.78 16.56
CA GLY A 215 3.48 7.66 15.27
C GLY A 215 4.19 8.43 14.15
N LEU A 216 4.80 9.58 14.44
CA LEU A 216 5.60 10.32 13.47
C LEU A 216 6.93 9.59 13.17
N VAL A 217 7.60 9.06 14.18
CA VAL A 217 8.84 8.28 14.01
C VAL A 217 8.58 7.06 13.13
N ASP A 218 7.51 6.30 13.41
CA ASP A 218 7.11 5.14 12.61
C ASP A 218 6.81 5.51 11.14
N LEU A 219 6.13 6.64 10.92
CA LEU A 219 5.85 7.16 9.58
C LEU A 219 7.15 7.45 8.80
N LEU A 220 8.13 8.06 9.46
CA LEU A 220 9.43 8.41 8.88
C LEU A 220 10.31 7.18 8.64
N LEU A 221 10.23 6.17 9.51
CA LEU A 221 10.91 4.89 9.30
C LEU A 221 10.32 4.12 8.12
N LEU A 222 8.99 4.13 7.96
CA LEU A 222 8.34 3.60 6.77
C LEU A 222 8.80 4.34 5.51
N SER A 223 8.86 5.68 5.51
CA SER A 223 9.30 6.43 4.33
C SER A 223 10.75 6.12 3.91
N ARG A 224 11.59 5.67 4.85
CA ARG A 224 12.96 5.21 4.59
C ARG A 224 13.07 3.77 4.09
N CYS A 225 11.99 2.98 4.11
CA CYS A 225 11.96 1.62 3.55
C CYS A 225 12.00 1.63 2.01
N ASN A 226 12.37 0.51 1.40
CA ASN A 226 12.53 0.38 -0.05
C ASN A 226 11.20 0.40 -0.81
N ALA A 227 10.21 -0.26 -0.23
CA ALA A 227 8.86 -0.38 -0.72
C ALA A 227 7.93 -0.56 0.48
N LEU A 228 6.65 -0.26 0.29
CA LEU A 228 5.65 -0.31 1.34
C LEU A 228 4.53 -1.28 0.99
N ILE A 229 4.10 -2.05 1.98
CA ILE A 229 2.84 -2.81 1.99
C ILE A 229 1.94 -2.14 3.01
N GLY A 230 0.88 -1.48 2.56
CA GLY A 230 0.02 -0.66 3.41
C GLY A 230 -1.41 -1.16 3.47
N THR A 231 -2.14 -0.78 4.51
CA THR A 231 -3.61 -0.98 4.59
C THR A 231 -4.36 -0.03 3.65
N ALA A 232 -5.42 -0.52 2.99
CA ALA A 232 -6.34 0.30 2.20
C ALA A 232 -6.78 1.56 2.95
N ARG A 233 -7.01 2.67 2.23
CA ARG A 233 -7.59 3.92 2.77
C ARG A 233 -6.83 4.53 3.96
N SER A 234 -5.66 4.01 4.31
CA SER A 234 -4.84 4.58 5.36
C SER A 234 -4.05 5.76 4.82
N SER A 235 -4.32 6.96 5.34
CA SER A 235 -3.47 8.14 5.10
C SER A 235 -2.04 7.90 5.57
N PHE A 236 -1.83 7.05 6.58
CA PHE A 236 -0.49 6.71 7.09
C PHE A 236 0.41 6.04 6.05
N SER A 237 -0.07 4.97 5.42
CA SER A 237 0.67 4.26 4.36
C SER A 237 0.98 5.18 3.18
N ARG A 238 -0.02 5.98 2.76
CA ARG A 238 0.11 6.89 1.62
C ARG A 238 1.10 8.02 1.91
N THR A 239 1.01 8.66 3.07
CA THR A 239 1.91 9.74 3.47
C THR A 239 3.35 9.25 3.59
N ALA A 240 3.59 8.05 4.15
CA ALA A 240 4.94 7.47 4.20
C ALA A 240 5.52 7.24 2.79
N ALA A 241 4.71 6.68 1.88
CA ALA A 241 5.11 6.44 0.50
C ALA A 241 5.48 7.73 -0.23
N LEU A 242 4.62 8.76 -0.12
CA LEU A 242 4.85 10.06 -0.75
C LEU A 242 6.08 10.76 -0.16
N ALA A 243 6.23 10.76 1.17
CA ALA A 243 7.36 11.37 1.86
C ALA A 243 8.70 10.74 1.45
N GLY A 244 8.72 9.42 1.28
CA GLY A 244 9.91 8.67 0.90
C GLY A 244 10.11 8.50 -0.60
N LYS A 245 9.14 8.94 -1.42
CA LYS A 245 9.04 8.63 -2.85
C LYS A 245 9.18 7.11 -3.12
N ARG A 246 8.47 6.30 -2.33
CA ARG A 246 8.56 4.84 -2.34
C ARG A 246 7.36 4.18 -3.02
N PRO A 247 7.57 3.03 -3.71
CA PRO A 247 6.46 2.21 -4.18
C PRO A 247 5.57 1.75 -3.02
N LEU A 248 4.26 1.78 -3.22
CA LEU A 248 3.26 1.38 -2.23
C LEU A 248 2.27 0.38 -2.82
N LEU A 249 2.21 -0.80 -2.22
CA LEU A 249 1.18 -1.80 -2.47
C LEU A 249 0.09 -1.65 -1.40
N MET A 250 -1.08 -1.15 -1.81
CA MET A 250 -2.24 -1.03 -0.91
C MET A 250 -3.04 -2.34 -0.86
N MET A 251 -3.26 -2.85 0.35
CA MET A 251 -4.08 -4.02 0.61
C MET A 251 -5.56 -3.62 0.63
N THR A 252 -6.19 -3.51 -0.54
CA THR A 252 -7.56 -3.01 -0.75
C THR A 252 -8.69 -4.00 -0.44
N THR A 253 -8.38 -5.19 0.10
CA THR A 253 -9.16 -6.45 -0.03
C THR A 253 -9.12 -6.96 -1.48
N PHE A 254 -8.52 -8.15 -1.67
CA PHE A 254 -8.14 -8.79 -2.96
C PHE A 254 -7.33 -7.91 -3.95
N PRO A 255 -6.12 -8.31 -4.38
CA PRO A 255 -5.41 -7.57 -5.42
C PRO A 255 -5.88 -7.99 -6.81
N SER A 256 -6.19 -7.00 -7.65
CA SER A 256 -5.54 -6.94 -8.96
C SER A 256 -4.10 -6.44 -8.76
N ILE A 257 -3.13 -7.16 -9.31
CA ILE A 257 -1.70 -6.81 -9.24
C ILE A 257 -1.43 -5.68 -10.26
N PRO A 258 -0.81 -4.54 -9.88
CA PRO A 258 -0.45 -3.47 -10.82
C PRO A 258 0.56 -3.95 -11.88
N ALA A 259 0.44 -3.44 -13.11
CA ALA A 259 1.21 -3.89 -14.26
C ALA A 259 2.69 -3.44 -14.23
N GLU A 260 3.00 -2.39 -13.48
CA GLU A 260 4.31 -1.72 -13.48
C GLU A 260 5.37 -2.26 -12.49
N TRP A 261 5.23 -3.48 -11.93
CA TRP A 261 6.25 -4.10 -11.06
C TRP A 261 7.10 -5.16 -11.79
N PRO A 262 8.32 -4.85 -12.27
CA PRO A 262 9.10 -5.73 -13.15
C PRO A 262 9.76 -6.92 -12.42
N SER A 263 9.84 -6.89 -11.08
CA SER A 263 10.46 -7.91 -10.24
C SER A 263 9.45 -8.75 -9.44
N PHE A 264 8.15 -8.53 -9.64
CA PHE A 264 7.12 -9.35 -9.01
C PHE A 264 7.01 -10.68 -9.72
N ASN A 265 7.65 -11.70 -9.15
CA ASN A 265 7.64 -13.05 -9.67
C ASN A 265 6.26 -13.68 -9.39
N SER A 266 5.31 -13.47 -10.30
CA SER A 266 3.92 -13.94 -10.24
C SER A 266 3.82 -15.44 -9.94
N TRP A 267 4.85 -16.22 -10.28
CA TRP A 267 4.98 -17.64 -9.95
C TRP A 267 5.12 -17.94 -8.46
N ARG A 268 5.80 -17.11 -7.66
CA ARG A 268 5.91 -17.28 -6.20
C ARG A 268 4.60 -16.92 -5.49
N TRP A 269 3.90 -15.91 -5.99
CA TRP A 269 2.54 -15.55 -5.54
C TRP A 269 1.54 -16.67 -5.87
N TYR A 270 1.65 -17.26 -7.07
CA TYR A 270 0.88 -18.42 -7.49
C TYR A 270 1.17 -19.67 -6.65
N TRP A 271 2.41 -19.88 -6.17
CA TRP A 271 2.76 -20.98 -5.26
C TRP A 271 2.21 -20.79 -3.83
N ALA A 272 2.23 -19.57 -3.30
CA ALA A 272 1.58 -19.25 -2.02
C ALA A 272 0.05 -19.45 -2.10
N TYR A 273 -0.53 -19.16 -3.27
CA TYR A 273 -1.94 -19.41 -3.59
C TYR A 273 -2.25 -20.92 -3.82
N ARG A 274 -1.33 -21.70 -4.40
CA ARG A 274 -1.49 -23.15 -4.65
C ARG A 274 -1.59 -24.00 -3.38
N HIS A 275 -0.95 -23.61 -2.28
CA HIS A 275 -1.11 -24.35 -1.01
C HIS A 275 -2.53 -24.24 -0.43
N PHE A 276 -3.28 -23.20 -0.81
CA PHE A 276 -4.67 -23.02 -0.41
C PHE A 276 -5.65 -23.93 -1.17
N PHE A 277 -5.24 -24.47 -2.33
CA PHE A 277 -6.11 -25.17 -3.29
C PHE A 277 -5.81 -26.66 -3.50
N VAL A 278 -5.07 -27.31 -2.57
CA VAL A 278 -4.81 -28.77 -2.61
C VAL A 278 -6.10 -29.60 -2.41
N GLU A 279 -7.28 -28.97 -2.24
CA GLU A 279 -8.59 -29.63 -2.17
C GLU A 279 -9.50 -29.54 -3.42
N SER A 280 -9.05 -29.25 -4.64
CA SER A 280 -9.89 -29.60 -5.81
C SER A 280 -9.15 -29.77 -7.13
N THR A 281 -9.03 -31.04 -7.49
CA THR A 281 -8.47 -31.66 -8.69
C THR A 281 -9.15 -31.24 -10.00
N PHE A 282 -8.70 -30.14 -10.63
CA PHE A 282 -9.18 -29.83 -11.99
C PHE A 282 -8.12 -29.33 -13.00
N TRP A 283 -6.99 -28.77 -12.56
CA TRP A 283 -6.06 -28.08 -13.50
C TRP A 283 -4.84 -28.90 -13.95
N ARG A 284 -4.95 -30.24 -13.98
CA ARG A 284 -3.93 -31.13 -14.59
C ARG A 284 -3.85 -31.03 -16.13
N ARG A 285 -4.79 -30.37 -16.81
CA ARG A 285 -4.95 -30.48 -18.27
C ARG A 285 -4.42 -29.30 -19.10
N TRP A 286 -4.09 -28.16 -18.50
CA TRP A 286 -3.71 -26.96 -19.27
C TRP A 286 -2.20 -26.81 -19.52
N LEU A 287 -1.35 -27.44 -18.69
CA LEU A 287 0.11 -27.39 -18.85
C LEU A 287 0.65 -28.20 -20.05
N PHE A 288 -0.21 -28.91 -20.79
CA PHE A 288 0.20 -29.69 -21.97
C PHE A 288 0.21 -28.88 -23.28
N TYR A 289 -0.42 -27.69 -23.33
CA TYR A 289 -0.69 -27.00 -24.61
C TYR A 289 0.13 -25.73 -24.91
N VAL A 290 0.88 -25.16 -23.97
CA VAL A 290 1.58 -23.87 -24.20
C VAL A 290 3.12 -23.99 -24.34
N VAL A 291 3.71 -25.15 -24.05
CA VAL A 291 5.17 -25.38 -24.26
C VAL A 291 5.50 -25.97 -25.65
N ARG A 292 4.51 -26.09 -26.56
CA ARG A 292 4.71 -26.74 -27.87
C ARG A 292 4.90 -25.87 -29.14
N PRO A 293 5.33 -24.60 -29.08
CA PRO A 293 5.91 -23.94 -30.26
C PRO A 293 7.44 -23.77 -30.24
N ARG A 294 8.20 -24.57 -29.46
CA ARG A 294 9.68 -24.64 -29.60
C ARG A 294 10.28 -26.04 -29.72
N VAL A 295 9.50 -27.04 -30.13
CA VAL A 295 10.03 -28.33 -30.62
C VAL A 295 9.34 -28.70 -31.94
N ARG A 296 9.58 -27.88 -32.98
CA ARG A 296 9.42 -28.26 -34.39
C ARG A 296 10.79 -28.32 -35.06
N ARG A 297 11.65 -29.22 -34.59
CA ARG A 297 12.77 -29.79 -35.34
C ARG A 297 13.11 -31.19 -34.79
N ILE A 298 12.17 -32.13 -34.93
CA ILE A 298 12.47 -33.55 -34.80
C ILE A 298 11.68 -34.27 -35.91
N PRO A 299 12.35 -34.84 -36.94
CA PRO A 299 11.71 -35.69 -37.93
C PRO A 299 11.44 -37.08 -37.32
N ASN A 300 10.35 -37.72 -37.77
CA ASN A 300 9.81 -39.04 -37.37
C ASN A 300 8.90 -39.09 -36.14
N ILE A 301 7.62 -38.73 -36.32
CA ILE A 301 6.53 -39.14 -35.40
C ILE A 301 5.62 -40.17 -36.13
N PRO A 302 5.34 -41.35 -35.51
CA PRO A 302 4.61 -42.46 -36.14
C PRO A 302 3.19 -42.18 -36.64
N ARG A 303 2.79 -42.92 -37.68
CA ARG A 303 1.55 -42.76 -38.47
C ARG A 303 0.22 -42.87 -37.70
N ARG A 304 0.18 -43.27 -36.42
CA ARG A 304 -1.07 -43.38 -35.64
C ARG A 304 -1.64 -42.04 -35.16
N CYS A 305 -0.91 -40.92 -35.26
CA CYS A 305 -1.42 -39.60 -34.87
C CYS A 305 -2.05 -38.76 -36.01
N ARG A 306 -2.19 -39.28 -37.24
CA ARG A 306 -2.72 -38.52 -38.40
C ARG A 306 -4.25 -38.55 -38.59
N ARG A 307 -5.01 -39.30 -37.80
CA ARG A 307 -6.47 -39.47 -38.03
C ARG A 307 -7.40 -38.51 -37.26
N SER A 308 -6.89 -37.70 -36.33
CA SER A 308 -7.75 -36.77 -35.54
C SER A 308 -7.70 -35.31 -36.01
N LEU A 309 -7.00 -35.01 -37.12
CA LEU A 309 -6.80 -33.66 -37.65
C LEU A 309 -7.54 -33.37 -38.97
N ARG A 310 -8.50 -34.22 -39.38
CA ARG A 310 -9.23 -34.09 -40.67
C ARG A 310 -10.70 -33.68 -40.59
N SER A 311 -11.29 -33.43 -39.41
CA SER A 311 -12.71 -33.07 -39.32
C SER A 311 -13.01 -31.59 -39.08
N PHE A 312 -12.02 -30.68 -39.12
CA PHE A 312 -12.25 -29.26 -38.77
C PHE A 312 -11.85 -28.23 -39.84
N THR A 313 -11.52 -28.66 -41.07
CA THR A 313 -11.13 -27.75 -42.18
C THR A 313 -12.01 -27.87 -43.41
N SER A 314 -13.33 -27.95 -43.25
CA SER A 314 -14.26 -27.67 -44.35
C SER A 314 -15.41 -26.78 -43.87
N ARG A 315 -15.19 -25.46 -43.94
CA ARG A 315 -16.20 -24.44 -44.30
C ARG A 315 -15.57 -23.05 -44.19
N ARG A 316 -14.92 -22.63 -45.26
CA ARG A 316 -14.92 -21.24 -45.73
C ARG A 316 -14.93 -21.28 -47.25
N SER A 317 -15.98 -20.73 -47.85
CA SER A 317 -16.02 -20.24 -49.22
C SER A 317 -16.94 -19.00 -49.22
N VAL A 318 -16.38 -17.79 -49.33
CA VAL A 318 -16.34 -16.88 -50.52
C VAL A 318 -17.69 -16.13 -50.65
N THR A 319 -17.81 -14.79 -50.68
CA THR A 319 -17.43 -13.75 -51.68
C THR A 319 -17.59 -12.35 -51.04
N ALA A 320 -16.66 -11.37 -51.16
CA ALA A 320 -16.28 -10.49 -52.28
C ALA A 320 -17.16 -9.22 -52.46
N VAL A 321 -16.52 -8.05 -52.45
CA VAL A 321 -17.03 -6.69 -52.72
C VAL A 321 -16.98 -6.39 -54.23
N PRO A 322 -17.87 -5.54 -54.77
CA PRO A 322 -17.47 -4.61 -55.84
C PRO A 322 -17.93 -3.16 -55.58
N GLY A 323 -17.17 -2.20 -56.13
CA GLY A 323 -17.33 -0.75 -55.94
C GLY A 323 -18.08 0.03 -57.04
N ALA A 324 -18.16 1.34 -56.78
CA ALA A 324 -18.35 2.54 -57.62
C ALA A 324 -19.38 2.57 -58.78
N GLY A 325 -20.29 3.56 -58.74
CA GLY A 325 -21.07 4.03 -59.91
C GLY A 325 -22.21 5.02 -59.58
N THR A 326 -21.99 6.28 -59.98
CA THR A 326 -22.87 7.44 -60.21
C THR A 326 -24.40 7.26 -60.36
N ASN A 327 -25.20 8.17 -59.78
CA ASN A 327 -26.05 9.15 -60.50
C ASN A 327 -26.87 10.06 -59.55
N ALA A 328 -26.89 11.36 -59.86
CA ALA A 328 -27.89 12.36 -59.44
C ALA A 328 -29.07 12.34 -60.47
N PRO A 329 -30.19 13.08 -60.33
CA PRO A 329 -30.35 14.42 -59.74
C PRO A 329 -30.97 14.44 -58.33
#